data_AF-A0A165YI25-F1
#
_entry.id   AF-A0A165YI25-F1
#
_cell.length_a   1.000
_cell.length_b   1.000
_cell.length_c   1.000
_cell.angle_alpha   90.00
_cell.angle_beta   90.00
_cell.angle_gamma   90.00
#
_symmetry.space_group_name_H-M   'P 1'
#
loop_
_entity.id
_entity.type
_entity.pdbx_description
1 polymer ?
#
loop_
_entity_poly.entity_id
_entity_poly.type
_entity_poly.pdbx_seq_one_letter_code
_entity_poly.pdbx_strand_id
1 'polypeptide(L)'
;MVHLVLMTPLSPGHSVKQWRWEYLTYIYNSDSGCTPVEERNSKLLFELFRRHPAASAPSRMHHGFRRRTKPTIWYMSLLALRAVAYVAYGKPAHEDIIFLERSWIEWGGKAGIDEQSAKLLYDGERNRMCHNESCPRGRILHDRLLLVCRGCGQARYCDRVCQKQGWKEGHRESCRRLPAP
;
A
#
# COMPACT_ATOMS: atom_id res chain seq x y z
N MET A 1 6.72 -4.30 7.80
CA MET A 1 5.50 -5.13 7.85
C MET A 1 4.31 -4.36 7.28
N VAL A 2 4.14 -4.36 5.96
CA VAL A 2 2.78 -4.59 5.44
C VAL A 2 2.63 -6.10 5.55
N HIS A 3 2.25 -6.57 6.74
CA HIS A 3 1.67 -7.90 6.80
C HIS A 3 0.48 -7.81 5.86
N LEU A 4 0.52 -8.57 4.78
CA LEU A 4 -0.69 -9.10 4.21
C LEU A 4 -1.38 -9.82 5.37
N VAL A 5 -2.28 -9.10 6.05
CA VAL A 5 -2.92 -9.51 7.30
C VAL A 5 -3.87 -10.64 6.96
N LEU A 6 -3.36 -11.86 6.75
CA LEU A 6 -4.17 -13.06 6.75
C LEU A 6 -3.34 -14.30 7.20
N MET A 7 -3.69 -14.75 8.41
CA MET A 7 -3.79 -16.15 8.86
C MET A 7 -2.57 -16.83 9.51
N THR A 8 -2.30 -16.54 10.79
CA THR A 8 -1.80 -17.55 11.76
C THR A 8 -2.35 -17.26 13.17
N PRO A 9 -2.56 -18.28 14.04
CA PRO A 9 -2.92 -18.07 15.43
C PRO A 9 -1.73 -17.48 16.22
N LEU A 10 -2.04 -16.62 17.18
CA LEU A 10 -1.11 -15.96 18.08
C LEU A 10 -0.36 -17.01 18.93
N SER A 11 0.96 -17.02 18.87
CA SER A 11 1.79 -17.48 19.99
C SER A 11 2.32 -16.26 20.76
N PRO A 12 2.37 -16.32 22.10
CA PRO A 12 2.59 -15.14 22.92
C PRO A 12 4.08 -14.86 23.11
N GLY A 13 4.45 -13.57 23.05
CA GLY A 13 5.66 -13.08 23.71
C GLY A 13 6.77 -12.56 22.80
N HIS A 14 6.53 -11.50 22.02
CA HIS A 14 7.62 -10.61 21.60
C HIS A 14 7.16 -9.14 21.55
N SER A 15 8.05 -8.28 22.05
CA SER A 15 7.88 -6.84 22.33
C SER A 15 7.65 -6.00 21.08
N VAL A 16 6.69 -5.07 21.18
CA VAL A 16 6.20 -4.16 20.14
C VAL A 16 7.13 -2.97 19.98
N LYS A 17 8.31 -3.14 19.36
CA LYS A 17 9.11 -2.01 18.86
C LYS A 17 9.83 -2.43 17.57
N GLN A 18 9.78 -1.54 16.56
CA GLN A 18 10.66 -1.51 15.38
C GLN A 18 10.22 -2.30 14.13
N TRP A 19 9.28 -1.73 13.35
CA TRP A 19 9.03 -2.20 11.98
C TRP A 19 9.11 -1.06 10.94
N ARG A 20 10.12 -1.16 10.06
CA ARG A 20 10.46 -0.28 8.92
C ARG A 20 9.42 -0.31 7.78
N TRP A 21 9.35 0.79 7.01
CA TRP A 21 8.48 1.03 5.84
C TRP A 21 8.97 0.40 4.52
N GLU A 22 10.06 -0.37 4.52
CA GLU A 22 10.73 -0.88 3.29
C GLU A 22 9.90 -1.86 2.41
N TYR A 23 8.65 -2.16 2.75
CA TYR A 23 7.93 -3.34 2.23
C TYR A 23 7.16 -3.17 0.91
N LEU A 24 7.15 -1.97 0.30
CA LEU A 24 6.55 -1.79 -1.04
C LEU A 24 7.48 -1.09 -2.05
N THR A 25 8.66 -0.65 -1.61
CA THR A 25 9.78 -0.30 -2.49
C THR A 25 10.65 -1.53 -2.83
N TYR A 26 10.60 -2.62 -2.05
CA TYR A 26 11.42 -3.82 -2.28
C TYR A 26 10.84 -4.83 -3.28
N ILE A 27 9.65 -4.60 -3.87
CA ILE A 27 9.20 -5.38 -5.02
C ILE A 27 9.95 -4.94 -6.30
N TYR A 28 10.75 -3.87 -6.25
CA TYR A 28 11.24 -3.18 -7.44
C TYR A 28 12.73 -2.80 -7.40
N ASN A 29 13.60 -3.67 -6.86
CA ASN A 29 15.01 -3.68 -7.24
C ASN A 29 15.31 -5.03 -7.89
N SER A 30 15.47 -5.01 -9.21
CA SER A 30 15.63 -6.18 -10.10
C SER A 30 16.89 -7.03 -9.90
N ASP A 31 17.69 -6.75 -8.86
CA ASP A 31 18.86 -7.56 -8.48
C ASP A 31 18.77 -8.11 -7.05
N SER A 32 17.66 -7.86 -6.35
CA SER A 32 17.44 -8.33 -4.99
C SER A 32 16.27 -9.31 -4.99
N GLY A 33 16.59 -10.62 -4.96
CA GLY A 33 15.59 -11.68 -5.03
C GLY A 33 14.41 -11.47 -4.05
N CYS A 34 13.19 -11.75 -4.53
CA CYS A 34 12.00 -11.82 -3.68
C CYS A 34 12.30 -12.68 -2.45
N THR A 35 11.91 -12.21 -1.26
CA THR A 35 12.09 -13.03 -0.06
C THR A 35 11.13 -14.23 -0.11
N PRO A 36 11.51 -15.41 0.43
CA PRO A 36 10.65 -16.59 0.45
C PRO A 36 9.29 -16.40 1.15
N VAL A 37 9.16 -15.35 1.98
CA VAL A 37 7.93 -14.99 2.70
C VAL A 37 6.94 -14.23 1.81
N GLU A 38 7.44 -13.39 0.90
CA GLU A 38 6.61 -12.59 -0.02
C GLU A 38 5.97 -13.47 -1.10
N GLU A 39 6.75 -14.38 -1.66
CA GLU A 39 6.25 -15.39 -2.61
C GLU A 39 5.17 -16.27 -1.96
N ARG A 40 5.39 -16.70 -0.72
CA ARG A 40 4.41 -17.51 0.03
C ARG A 40 3.08 -16.80 0.25
N ASN A 41 3.11 -15.51 0.60
CA ASN A 41 1.89 -14.73 0.86
C ASN A 41 1.07 -14.50 -0.42
N SER A 42 1.75 -14.27 -1.56
CA SER A 42 1.07 -14.12 -2.86
C SER A 42 0.37 -15.41 -3.30
N LYS A 43 1.03 -16.57 -3.13
CA LYS A 43 0.45 -17.89 -3.42
C LYS A 43 -0.76 -18.19 -2.54
N LEU A 44 -0.68 -17.88 -1.25
CA LEU A 44 -1.81 -18.08 -0.31
C LEU A 44 -3.03 -17.23 -0.67
N LEU A 45 -2.82 -15.97 -1.07
CA LEU A 45 -3.92 -15.13 -1.56
C LEU A 45 -4.52 -15.67 -2.85
N PHE A 46 -3.67 -16.08 -3.79
CA PHE A 46 -4.09 -16.64 -5.06
C PHE A 46 -4.98 -17.87 -4.84
N GLU A 47 -4.51 -18.82 -4.01
CA GLU A 47 -5.28 -20.00 -3.65
C GLU A 47 -6.59 -19.67 -2.93
N LEU A 48 -6.56 -18.70 -2.00
CA LEU A 48 -7.75 -18.25 -1.28
C LEU A 48 -8.81 -17.71 -2.25
N PHE A 49 -8.43 -16.81 -3.15
CA PHE A 49 -9.36 -16.20 -4.11
C PHE A 49 -9.84 -17.19 -5.16
N ARG A 50 -8.99 -18.13 -5.58
CA ARG A 50 -9.40 -19.20 -6.50
C ARG A 50 -10.39 -20.17 -5.84
N ARG A 51 -10.17 -20.52 -4.57
CA ARG A 51 -11.06 -21.42 -3.81
C ARG A 51 -12.36 -20.73 -3.40
N HIS A 52 -12.31 -19.42 -3.19
CA HIS A 52 -13.44 -18.61 -2.76
C HIS A 52 -13.56 -17.35 -3.63
N PRO A 53 -14.12 -17.46 -4.85
CA PRO A 53 -14.49 -16.29 -5.64
C PRO A 53 -15.42 -15.37 -4.83
N ALA A 54 -15.30 -14.05 -4.99
CA ALA A 54 -16.07 -13.09 -4.18
C ALA A 54 -17.59 -13.29 -4.34
N ALA A 55 -18.05 -13.77 -5.50
CA ALA A 55 -19.46 -14.07 -5.74
C ALA A 55 -20.01 -15.23 -4.90
N SER A 56 -19.18 -16.24 -4.58
CA SER A 56 -19.59 -17.47 -3.87
C SER A 56 -19.04 -17.57 -2.45
N ALA A 57 -18.16 -16.65 -2.05
CA ALA A 57 -17.63 -16.61 -0.70
C ALA A 57 -18.71 -16.27 0.34
N PRO A 58 -18.76 -16.96 1.49
CA PRO A 58 -19.70 -16.66 2.57
C PRO A 58 -19.55 -15.22 3.09
N SER A 59 -20.66 -14.57 3.46
CA SER A 59 -20.66 -13.17 3.94
C SER A 59 -19.69 -12.91 5.09
N ARG A 60 -19.48 -13.88 5.99
CA ARG A 60 -18.48 -13.79 7.07
C ARG A 60 -17.06 -13.54 6.57
N MET A 61 -16.72 -14.02 5.37
CA MET A 61 -15.42 -13.78 4.75
C MET A 61 -15.33 -12.34 4.24
N HIS A 62 -16.38 -11.79 3.64
CA HIS A 62 -16.43 -10.37 3.23
C HIS A 62 -16.31 -9.43 4.44
N HIS A 63 -17.03 -9.71 5.54
CA HIS A 63 -16.87 -8.95 6.78
C HIS A 63 -15.46 -9.07 7.36
N GLY A 64 -14.91 -10.29 7.37
CA GLY A 64 -13.53 -10.54 7.81
C GLY A 64 -12.48 -9.86 6.93
N PHE A 65 -12.74 -9.74 5.63
CA PHE A 65 -11.91 -9.00 4.69
C PHE A 65 -11.97 -7.51 5.01
N ARG A 66 -13.18 -6.91 5.06
CA ARG A 66 -13.38 -5.48 5.39
C ARG A 66 -12.68 -5.07 6.67
N ARG A 67 -12.82 -5.88 7.73
CA ARG A 67 -12.25 -5.58 9.05
C ARG A 67 -10.72 -5.51 9.03
N ARG A 68 -10.08 -6.32 8.18
CA ARG A 68 -8.61 -6.45 8.13
C ARG A 68 -7.99 -5.47 7.16
N THR A 69 -8.56 -5.33 5.98
CA THR A 69 -8.03 -4.41 4.96
C THR A 69 -8.39 -2.98 5.31
N LYS A 70 -9.62 -2.67 5.73
CA LYS A 70 -10.13 -1.28 5.77
C LYS A 70 -10.01 -0.60 4.39
N PRO A 71 -10.77 0.48 4.12
CA PRO A 71 -10.70 1.13 2.81
C PRO A 71 -9.30 1.65 2.44
N THR A 72 -8.56 2.25 3.39
CA THR A 72 -7.27 2.89 3.07
C THR A 72 -6.16 1.91 2.77
N ILE A 73 -6.04 0.80 3.53
CA ILE A 73 -5.04 -0.24 3.23
C ILE A 73 -5.48 -1.02 1.98
N TRP A 74 -6.77 -1.27 1.79
CA TRP A 74 -7.28 -1.92 0.57
C TRP A 74 -6.86 -1.15 -0.69
N TYR A 75 -7.02 0.17 -0.70
CA TYR A 75 -6.66 1.01 -1.86
C TYR A 75 -5.13 1.09 -2.04
N MET A 76 -4.38 1.17 -0.95
CA MET A 76 -2.91 1.11 -1.00
C MET A 76 -2.42 -0.20 -1.63
N SER A 77 -3.00 -1.35 -1.24
CA SER A 77 -2.67 -2.65 -1.83
C SER A 77 -3.07 -2.73 -3.30
N LEU A 78 -4.20 -2.14 -3.69
CA LEU A 78 -4.62 -2.06 -5.09
C LEU A 78 -3.63 -1.27 -5.95
N LEU A 79 -3.13 -0.14 -5.46
CA LEU A 79 -2.08 0.64 -6.14
C LEU A 79 -0.80 -0.19 -6.33
N ALA A 80 -0.41 -0.97 -5.32
CA ALA A 80 0.74 -1.85 -5.41
C ALA A 80 0.54 -2.94 -6.46
N LEU A 81 -0.62 -3.61 -6.47
CA LEU A 81 -0.96 -4.62 -7.48
C LEU A 81 -0.90 -4.05 -8.91
N ARG A 82 -1.47 -2.86 -9.13
CA ARG A 82 -1.42 -2.18 -10.44
C ARG A 82 -0.01 -1.80 -10.88
N ALA A 83 0.80 -1.29 -9.96
CA ALA A 83 2.20 -0.98 -10.24
C ALA A 83 2.97 -2.24 -10.64
N VAL A 84 2.74 -3.35 -9.93
CA VAL A 84 3.37 -4.64 -10.21
C VAL A 84 2.87 -5.23 -11.53
N ALA A 85 1.59 -5.08 -11.87
CA ALA A 85 1.02 -5.52 -13.14
C ALA A 85 1.71 -4.80 -14.32
N TYR A 86 1.84 -3.47 -14.23
CA TYR A 86 2.52 -2.67 -15.24
C TYR A 86 3.96 -3.14 -15.48
N VAL A 87 4.69 -3.45 -14.42
CA VAL A 87 6.08 -3.93 -14.47
C VAL A 87 6.21 -5.36 -15.00
N ALA A 88 5.22 -6.19 -14.71
CA ALA A 88 5.19 -7.57 -15.13
C ALA A 88 4.69 -7.75 -16.56
N TYR A 89 4.20 -6.68 -17.21
CA TYR A 89 3.66 -6.74 -18.56
C TYR A 89 4.60 -7.48 -19.53
N GLY A 90 4.05 -8.49 -20.22
CA GLY A 90 4.80 -9.37 -21.13
C GLY A 90 5.58 -10.51 -20.46
N LYS A 91 5.57 -10.63 -19.12
CA LYS A 91 6.20 -11.74 -18.37
C LYS A 91 5.16 -12.79 -17.99
N PRO A 92 5.55 -14.05 -17.76
CA PRO A 92 4.62 -15.12 -17.35
C PRO A 92 3.81 -14.77 -16.08
N ALA A 93 4.41 -14.05 -15.13
CA ALA A 93 3.76 -13.67 -13.87
C ALA A 93 2.64 -12.62 -14.05
N HIS A 94 2.52 -11.97 -15.22
CA HIS A 94 1.54 -10.91 -15.46
C HIS A 94 0.10 -11.40 -15.26
N GLU A 95 -0.22 -12.60 -15.74
CA GLU A 95 -1.58 -13.16 -15.65
C GLU A 95 -2.01 -13.37 -14.19
N ASP A 96 -1.10 -13.87 -13.35
CA ASP A 96 -1.37 -14.08 -11.93
C ASP A 96 -1.61 -12.76 -11.19
N ILE A 97 -0.84 -11.72 -11.52
CA ILE A 97 -1.00 -10.40 -10.92
C ILE A 97 -2.34 -9.78 -11.34
N ILE A 98 -2.71 -9.90 -12.61
CA ILE A 98 -3.99 -9.42 -13.12
C ILE A 98 -5.16 -10.17 -12.46
N PHE A 99 -5.01 -11.49 -12.23
CA PHE A 99 -5.99 -12.26 -11.47
C PHE A 99 -6.13 -11.75 -10.03
N LEU A 100 -5.01 -11.50 -9.35
CA LEU A 100 -5.00 -10.96 -7.99
C LEU A 100 -5.63 -9.56 -7.93
N GLU A 101 -5.32 -8.67 -8.87
CA GLU A 101 -5.93 -7.34 -8.96
C GLU A 101 -7.45 -7.43 -9.09
N ARG A 102 -7.96 -8.20 -10.06
CA ARG A 102 -9.40 -8.37 -10.28
C ARG A 102 -10.08 -8.96 -9.04
N SER A 103 -9.50 -10.02 -8.47
CA SER A 103 -10.03 -10.65 -7.27
C SER A 103 -10.05 -9.68 -6.07
N TRP A 104 -9.01 -8.86 -5.91
CA TRP A 104 -8.95 -7.84 -4.86
C TRP A 104 -10.04 -6.78 -5.00
N ILE A 105 -10.34 -6.38 -6.24
CA ILE A 105 -11.44 -5.47 -6.59
C ILE A 105 -12.79 -6.08 -6.24
N GLU A 106 -13.05 -7.30 -6.69
CA GLU A 106 -14.32 -7.99 -6.45
C GLU A 106 -14.58 -8.24 -4.96
N TRP A 107 -13.55 -8.68 -4.22
CA TRP A 107 -13.63 -8.86 -2.77
C TRP A 107 -13.86 -7.53 -2.04
N GLY A 108 -13.24 -6.45 -2.51
CA GLY A 108 -13.50 -5.09 -2.04
C GLY A 108 -14.97 -4.71 -2.20
N GLY A 109 -15.51 -4.88 -3.42
CA GLY A 109 -16.91 -4.59 -3.73
C GLY A 109 -17.89 -5.38 -2.85
N LYS A 110 -17.69 -6.70 -2.71
CA LYS A 110 -18.51 -7.55 -1.82
C LYS A 110 -18.38 -7.22 -0.35
N ALA A 111 -17.24 -6.67 0.06
CA ALA A 111 -16.99 -6.15 1.40
C ALA A 111 -17.50 -4.70 1.59
N GLY A 112 -18.17 -4.11 0.59
CA GLY A 112 -18.68 -2.74 0.62
C GLY A 112 -17.57 -1.67 0.58
N ILE A 113 -16.39 -2.01 0.06
CA ILE A 113 -15.29 -1.07 -0.17
C ILE A 113 -15.39 -0.62 -1.61
N ASP A 114 -15.85 0.62 -1.80
CA ASP A 114 -15.84 1.29 -3.09
C ASP A 114 -14.46 1.88 -3.38
N GLU A 115 -13.97 1.74 -4.61
CA GLU A 115 -12.62 2.17 -4.99
C GLU A 115 -12.46 3.69 -4.87
N GLN A 116 -13.45 4.46 -5.34
CA GLN A 116 -13.37 5.91 -5.36
C GLN A 116 -13.38 6.48 -3.94
N SER A 117 -14.24 5.96 -3.08
CA SER A 117 -14.34 6.32 -1.67
C SER A 117 -13.06 5.91 -0.91
N ALA A 118 -12.54 4.72 -1.17
CA ALA A 118 -11.29 4.24 -0.59
C ALA A 118 -10.09 5.10 -1.02
N LYS A 119 -10.06 5.53 -2.30
CA LYS A 119 -9.09 6.49 -2.82
C LYS A 119 -9.14 7.82 -2.07
N LEU A 120 -10.33 8.41 -1.93
CA LEU A 120 -10.49 9.69 -1.24
C LEU A 120 -10.02 9.63 0.22
N LEU A 121 -10.36 8.53 0.92
CA LEU A 121 -9.89 8.29 2.29
C LEU A 121 -8.37 8.16 2.35
N TYR A 122 -7.79 7.36 1.44
CA TYR A 122 -6.35 7.18 1.35
C TYR A 122 -5.62 8.50 1.06
N ASP A 123 -6.08 9.27 0.07
CA ASP A 123 -5.50 10.56 -0.27
C ASP A 123 -5.63 11.57 0.89
N GLY A 124 -6.77 11.55 1.60
CA GLY A 124 -7.00 12.38 2.79
C GLY A 124 -6.09 12.03 3.97
N GLU A 125 -5.82 10.75 4.21
CA GLU A 125 -4.84 10.30 5.21
C GLU A 125 -3.41 10.66 4.77
N ARG A 126 -3.04 10.35 3.52
CA ARG A 126 -1.71 10.64 2.96
C ARG A 126 -1.39 12.13 3.00
N ASN A 127 -2.37 13.00 2.74
CA ASN A 127 -2.21 14.45 2.79
C ASN A 127 -1.94 15.00 4.20
N ARG A 128 -2.22 14.19 5.24
CA ARG A 128 -1.98 14.52 6.65
C ARG A 128 -0.74 13.83 7.22
N MET A 129 0.01 13.10 6.40
CA MET A 129 1.25 12.43 6.80
C MET A 129 2.47 13.15 6.22
N CYS A 130 3.59 13.11 6.94
CA CYS A 130 4.85 13.66 6.44
C CYS A 130 5.44 12.71 5.40
N HIS A 131 5.77 13.24 4.22
CA HIS A 131 6.36 12.50 3.10
C HIS A 131 7.82 12.11 3.34
N ASN A 132 8.51 12.77 4.28
CA ASN A 132 9.86 12.38 4.66
C ASN A 132 9.82 11.02 5.37
N GLU A 133 10.35 9.97 4.72
CA GLU A 133 10.35 8.60 5.24
C GLU A 133 11.14 8.47 6.54
N SER A 134 12.17 9.29 6.71
CA SER A 134 12.98 9.36 7.93
C SER A 134 12.34 10.18 9.05
N CYS A 135 11.14 10.75 8.83
CA CYS A 135 10.45 11.51 9.87
C CYS A 135 9.95 10.57 10.98
N PRO A 136 10.31 10.81 12.26
CA PRO A 136 9.80 10.02 13.38
C PRO A 136 8.27 10.05 13.52
N ARG A 137 7.64 11.10 12.98
CA ARG A 137 6.20 11.33 12.96
C ARG A 137 5.56 11.08 11.59
N GLY A 138 6.30 10.54 10.61
CA GLY A 138 5.81 10.39 9.24
C GLY A 138 4.56 9.53 9.09
N ARG A 139 4.29 8.65 10.07
CA ARG A 139 3.12 7.77 10.11
C ARG A 139 1.93 8.32 10.89
N ILE A 140 2.09 9.48 11.52
CA ILE A 140 1.06 10.07 12.36
C ILE A 140 0.23 11.00 11.50
N LEU A 141 -1.09 10.89 11.61
CA LEU A 141 -2.02 11.86 11.03
C LEU A 141 -1.88 13.18 11.77
N HIS A 142 -1.54 14.24 11.05
CA HIS A 142 -1.51 15.59 11.58
C HIS A 142 -2.89 16.27 11.41
N ASP A 143 -3.39 16.88 12.47
CA ASP A 143 -4.63 17.67 12.43
C ASP A 143 -4.42 19.06 11.80
N ARG A 144 -3.16 19.50 11.69
CA ARG A 144 -2.78 20.76 11.06
C ARG A 144 -2.42 20.59 9.59
N LEU A 145 -2.53 21.68 8.84
CA LEU A 145 -2.03 21.74 7.46
C LEU A 145 -0.51 21.53 7.43
N LEU A 146 -0.07 20.65 6.53
CA LEU A 146 1.34 20.35 6.30
C LEU A 146 1.92 21.24 5.20
N LEU A 147 3.23 21.47 5.25
CA LEU A 147 3.95 22.23 4.23
C LEU A 147 3.93 21.47 2.90
N VAL A 148 3.44 22.11 1.85
CA VAL A 148 3.36 21.51 0.52
C VAL A 148 4.62 21.80 -0.27
N CYS A 149 5.14 20.79 -0.97
CA CYS A 149 6.19 21.00 -1.95
C CYS A 149 5.69 21.90 -3.08
N ARG A 150 6.29 23.09 -3.21
CA ARG A 150 5.92 24.06 -4.26
C ARG A 150 6.23 23.57 -5.68
N GLY A 151 7.11 22.58 -5.82
CA GLY A 151 7.44 21.97 -7.11
C GLY A 151 6.29 21.11 -7.63
N CYS A 152 5.94 20.04 -6.90
CA CYS A 152 4.95 19.06 -7.38
C CYS A 152 3.53 19.28 -6.85
N GLY A 153 3.32 20.09 -5.81
CA GLY A 153 2.01 20.25 -5.14
C GLY A 153 1.54 19.03 -4.33
N GLN A 154 2.25 17.89 -4.42
CA GLN A 154 1.82 16.60 -3.86
C GLN A 154 2.49 16.27 -2.52
N ALA A 155 3.81 16.37 -2.43
CA ALA A 155 4.53 16.02 -1.20
C ALA A 155 4.21 17.00 -0.06
N ARG A 156 3.99 16.45 1.14
CA ARG A 156 3.60 17.19 2.35
C ARG A 156 4.64 16.97 3.45
N TYR A 157 4.97 17.99 4.23
CA TYR A 157 6.00 17.91 5.28
C TYR A 157 5.54 18.56 6.58
N CYS A 158 5.88 17.96 7.73
CA CYS A 158 5.52 18.52 9.04
C CYS A 158 6.24 19.83 9.36
N ASP A 159 7.41 20.06 8.76
CA ASP A 159 8.23 21.25 8.93
C ASP A 159 9.29 21.35 7.81
N ARG A 160 10.02 22.48 7.78
CA ARG A 160 11.07 22.74 6.77
C ARG A 160 12.25 21.79 6.88
N VAL A 161 12.50 21.22 8.07
CA VAL A 161 13.60 20.26 8.28
C VAL A 161 13.28 18.98 7.53
N CYS A 162 12.07 18.44 7.71
CA CYS A 162 11.60 17.26 6.99
C CYS A 162 11.53 17.49 5.48
N GLN A 163 11.16 18.70 5.04
CA GLN A 163 11.18 19.03 3.61
C GLN A 163 12.60 18.97 3.03
N LYS A 164 13.57 19.61 3.67
CA LYS A 164 14.97 19.60 3.21
C LYS A 164 15.57 18.20 3.22
N GLN A 165 15.26 17.42 4.26
CA GLN A 165 15.75 16.05 4.39
C GLN A 165 15.12 15.14 3.33
N GLY A 166 13.79 15.10 3.25
CA GLY A 166 13.08 14.30 2.25
C GLY A 166 13.43 14.70 0.81
N TRP A 167 13.76 15.97 0.57
CA TRP A 167 14.30 16.43 -0.72
C TRP A 167 15.60 15.69 -1.09
N LYS A 168 16.55 15.62 -0.16
CA LYS A 168 17.85 14.96 -0.36
C LYS A 168 17.73 13.44 -0.43
N GLU A 169 16.80 12.86 0.32
CA GLU A 169 16.63 11.40 0.45
C GLU A 169 15.89 10.74 -0.73
N GLY A 170 15.41 11.52 -1.70
CA GLY A 170 14.84 10.95 -2.94
C GLY A 170 13.66 11.73 -3.52
N HIS A 171 13.04 12.64 -2.76
CA HIS A 171 11.94 13.42 -3.33
C HIS A 171 12.39 14.26 -4.53
N ARG A 172 13.66 14.72 -4.56
CA ARG A 172 14.20 15.45 -5.72
C ARG A 172 14.02 14.70 -7.05
N GLU A 173 14.21 13.38 -7.04
CA GLU A 173 14.17 12.53 -8.24
C GLU A 173 12.74 12.27 -8.71
N SER A 174 11.82 12.12 -7.75
CA SER A 174 10.40 11.88 -8.03
C SER A 174 9.56 13.15 -8.19
N CYS A 175 10.12 14.32 -7.87
CA CYS A 175 9.41 15.60 -7.93
C CYS A 175 9.20 16.03 -9.39
N ARG A 176 8.01 15.74 -9.92
CA ARG A 176 7.53 16.31 -11.18
C ARG A 176 7.06 17.74 -10.93
N ARG A 177 7.88 18.72 -11.34
CA ARG A 177 7.50 20.13 -11.22
C ARG A 177 6.25 20.39 -12.04
N LEU A 178 5.28 21.05 -11.43
CA LEU A 178 4.16 21.63 -12.14
C LEU A 178 4.72 22.62 -13.18
N PRO A 179 4.14 22.67 -14.40
CA PRO A 179 4.45 23.73 -15.34
C PRO A 179 4.27 25.10 -14.66
N ALA A 180 5.12 26.06 -15.00
CA ALA A 180 4.86 27.43 -14.59
C ALA A 180 3.48 27.86 -15.13
N PRO A 181 2.68 28.60 -14.35
CA PRO A 181 1.40 29.13 -14.82
C PRO A 181 1.58 30.07 -16.02
#